data_AF-A0A4R1QLN1-F1
#
_entry.id   AF-A0A4R1QLN1-F1
#
_cell.length_a   1.000
_cell.length_b   1.000
_cell.length_c   1.000
_cell.angle_alpha   90.00
_cell.angle_beta   90.00
_cell.angle_gamma   90.00
#
_symmetry.space_group_name_H-M   'P 1'
#
loop_
_entity.id
_entity.type
_entity.pdbx_description
1 polymer ?
#
loop_
_entity_poly.entity_id
_entity_poly.type
_entity_poly.pdbx_seq_one_letter_code
_entity_poly.pdbx_strand_id
1 'polypeptide(L)' 'MINGVLGLFLYFPEDKTEYIPAAISFTIFFIAAILTMRLIIKVSKRQEEKAKQLEEQLKKEKWLTDEHKPL' A
#
# COMPACT_ATOMS: atom_id res chain seq x y z
N MET A 1 29.62 11.81 23.48
CA MET A 1 28.37 12.54 23.82
C MET A 1 27.24 12.03 22.92
N ILE A 2 26.87 10.75 23.05
CA ILE A 2 25.82 10.07 22.23
C ILE A 2 24.84 9.28 23.15
N ASN A 3 24.98 9.37 24.47
CA ASN A 3 24.33 8.47 25.44
C ASN A 3 22.99 8.98 26.00
N GLY A 4 22.35 9.97 25.38
CA GLY A 4 21.14 10.62 25.94
C GLY A 4 19.83 10.31 25.22
N VAL A 5 19.88 9.94 23.94
CA VAL A 5 18.67 9.82 23.10
C VAL A 5 17.93 8.50 23.33
N LEU A 6 18.66 7.41 23.58
CA LEU A 6 18.07 6.08 23.83
C LEU A 6 17.45 5.94 25.24
N GLY A 7 17.91 6.74 26.22
CA GLY A 7 17.41 6.70 27.60
C GLY A 7 16.03 7.33 27.80
N LEU A 8 15.55 8.12 26.84
CA LEU A 8 14.24 8.77 26.93
C LEU A 8 13.07 7.85 26.53
N PHE A 9 13.34 6.70 25.90
CA PHE A 9 12.31 5.80 25.35
C PHE A 9 12.40 4.34 25.84
N LEU A 10 13.48 3.95 26.53
CA LEU A 10 13.65 2.59 27.07
C LEU A 10 13.29 2.51 28.56
N TYR A 11 12.24 3.21 29.00
CA TYR A 11 11.59 2.88 30.27
C TYR A 11 10.57 1.78 30.02
N PHE A 12 10.91 0.56 30.44
CA PHE A 12 9.99 -0.56 30.42
C PHE A 12 9.22 -0.56 31.75
N PRO A 13 7.91 -0.26 31.76
CA PRO A 13 7.15 -0.39 32.98
C PRO A 13 7.25 -1.81 33.54
N GLU A 14 7.49 -1.88 34.85
CA GLU A 14 7.62 -3.12 35.61
C GLU A 14 6.25 -3.83 35.69
N ASP A 15 5.19 -3.03 35.79
CA ASP A 15 3.81 -3.50 35.74
C ASP A 15 3.34 -3.63 34.28
N LYS A 16 2.86 -4.82 33.91
CA LYS A 16 2.40 -5.12 32.54
C LYS A 16 1.15 -4.32 32.13
N THR A 17 0.41 -3.82 33.12
CA THR A 17 -0.83 -3.07 32.92
C THR A 17 -0.58 -1.73 32.20
N GLU A 18 0.61 -1.14 32.36
CA GLU A 18 0.99 0.11 31.70
C GLU A 18 1.22 -0.04 30.18
N TYR A 19 1.38 -1.26 29.66
CA TYR A 19 1.45 -1.50 28.21
C TYR A 19 0.08 -1.60 27.53
N ILE A 20 -1.02 -1.74 28.29
CA ILE A 20 -2.37 -1.91 27.73
C ILE A 20 -2.75 -0.77 26.76
N PRO A 21 -2.51 0.53 27.07
CA PRO A 21 -2.79 1.62 26.14
C PRO A 21 -2.00 1.51 24.83
N ALA A 22 -0.73 1.07 24.90
CA ALA A 22 0.11 0.87 23.73
C ALA A 22 -0.39 -0.30 22.87
N ALA A 23 -0.79 -1.41 23.50
CA ALA A 23 -1.37 -2.56 22.81
C ALA A 23 -2.66 -2.19 22.08
N ILE A 24 -3.57 -1.46 22.73
CA ILE A 24 -4.83 -0.99 22.11
C ILE A 24 -4.53 -0.10 20.89
N SER A 25 -3.63 0.89 21.05
CA SER A 25 -3.26 1.80 19.97
C SER A 25 -2.66 1.02 18.79
N PHE A 26 -1.72 0.12 19.07
CA PHE A 26 -1.12 -0.74 18.06
C PHE A 26 -2.18 -1.58 17.35
N THR A 27 -3.10 -2.22 18.08
CA THR A 27 -4.18 -3.01 17.47
C THR A 27 -5.06 -2.19 16.54
N ILE A 28 -5.44 -0.96 16.93
CA ILE A 28 -6.25 -0.07 16.08
C ILE A 28 -5.49 0.27 14.78
N PHE A 29 -4.24 0.70 14.89
CA PHE A 29 -3.41 1.02 13.72
C PHE A 29 -3.15 -0.20 12.84
N PHE A 30 -2.94 -1.36 13.45
CA PHE A 30 -2.71 -2.60 12.73
C PHE A 30 -3.94 -3.03 11.91
N ILE A 31 -5.13 -2.96 12.51
CA ILE A 31 -6.39 -3.21 11.80
C ILE A 31 -6.56 -2.20 10.66
N ALA A 32 -6.33 -0.91 10.92
CA ALA A 32 -6.42 0.14 9.91
C ALA A 32 -5.44 -0.09 8.74
N ALA A 33 -4.21 -0.53 9.03
CA ALA A 33 -3.21 -0.86 8.01
C ALA A 33 -3.65 -2.04 7.13
N ILE A 34 -4.20 -3.10 7.74
CA ILE A 34 -4.73 -4.25 6.99
C ILE A 34 -5.89 -3.81 6.08
N LEU A 35 -6.82 -3.01 6.60
CA LEU A 35 -7.95 -2.49 5.81
C LEU A 35 -7.46 -1.61 4.66
N THR A 36 -6.50 -0.73 4.92
CA THR A 36 -5.92 0.16 3.92
C THR A 36 -5.22 -0.64 2.82
N MET A 37 -4.39 -1.63 3.18
CA MET A 37 -3.75 -2.52 2.21
C MET A 37 -4.77 -3.25 1.34
N ARG A 38 -5.85 -3.78 1.93
CA ARG A 38 -6.93 -4.43 1.17
C ARG A 38 -7.62 -3.46 0.19
N LEU A 39 -7.85 -2.21 0.61
CA LEU A 39 -8.43 -1.19 -0.26
C LEU A 39 -7.50 -0.84 -1.43
N ILE A 40 -6.21 -0.66 -1.17
CA ILE A 40 -5.21 -0.38 -2.21
C ILE A 40 -5.16 -1.51 -3.24
N ILE A 41 -5.09 -2.78 -2.81
CA ILE A 41 -5.06 -3.94 -3.71
C ILE A 41 -6.33 -3.98 -4.57
N LYS A 42 -7.50 -3.74 -3.97
CA LYS A 42 -8.78 -3.73 -4.70
C LYS A 42 -8.81 -2.63 -5.76
N VAL A 43 -8.33 -1.43 -5.44
CA VAL A 43 -8.26 -0.32 -6.39
C VAL A 43 -7.25 -0.61 -7.49
N SER A 44 -6.07 -1.15 -7.16
CA SER A 44 -5.03 -1.50 -8.11
C SER A 44 -5.53 -2.48 -9.17
N LYS A 45 -6.24 -3.55 -8.75
CA LYS A 45 -6.81 -4.53 -9.69
C LYS A 45 -7.79 -3.90 -10.69
N ARG A 46 -8.61 -2.94 -10.23
CA ARG A 46 -9.54 -2.21 -11.12
C ARG A 46 -8.81 -1.30 -12.10
N GLN A 47 -7.67 -0.74 -11.71
CA GLN A 47 -6.85 0.08 -12.60
C GLN A 47 -6.11 -0.78 -13.63
N GLU A 48 -5.58 -1.92 -13.19
CA GLU A 48 -4.91 -2.91 -14.04
C GLU A 48 -5.84 -3.41 -15.16
N GLU A 49 -7.08 -3.78 -14.82
CA GLU A 49 -8.06 -4.22 -15.81
C GLU A 49 -8.37 -3.15 -16.86
N LYS A 50 -8.51 -1.88 -16.43
CA LYS A 50 -8.73 -0.75 -17.34
C LYS A 50 -7.51 -0.48 -18.24
N ALA A 51 -6.30 -0.56 -17.68
CA ALA A 51 -5.07 -0.38 -18.43
C ALA A 51 -4.92 -1.45 -19.51
N LYS A 52 -5.22 -2.72 -19.17
CA LYS A 52 -5.20 -3.82 -20.12
C LYS A 52 -6.20 -3.64 -21.28
N GLN A 53 -7.42 -3.19 -20.97
CA GLN A 53 -8.41 -2.88 -22.01
C GLN A 53 -7.92 -1.77 -22.95
N LEU A 54 -7.29 -0.73 -22.41
CA LEU A 54 -6.72 0.36 -23.21
C LEU A 54 -5.56 -0.14 -24.09
N GLU A 55 -4.67 -0.97 -23.56
CA GLU A 55 -3.59 -1.59 -24.33
C GLU A 55 -4.12 -2.44 -25.50
N GLU A 56 -5.18 -3.23 -25.27
CA GLU A 56 -5.81 -4.03 -26.32
C GLU A 56 -6.44 -3.16 -27.42
N GLN A 57 -7.08 -2.04 -27.07
CA GLN A 57 -7.64 -1.08 -28.03
C GLN A 57 -6.53 -0.42 -28.87
N LEU A 58 -5.49 0.11 -28.22
CA LEU A 58 -4.35 0.73 -28.91
C LEU A 58 -3.61 -0.27 -29.80
N LYS A 59 -3.48 -1.51 -29.34
CA LYS A 59 -2.90 -2.58 -30.15
C LYS A 59 -3.73 -2.79 -31.42
N LYS A 60 -5.06 -2.97 -31.31
CA LYS A 60 -5.95 -3.12 -32.47
C LYS A 60 -5.86 -1.93 -33.42
N GLU A 61 -5.86 -0.70 -32.91
CA GLU A 61 -5.74 0.52 -33.71
C GLU A 61 -4.39 0.59 -34.46
N LYS A 62 -3.29 0.20 -33.80
CA LYS A 62 -1.98 0.08 -34.44
C LYS A 62 -1.95 -0.98 -35.54
N TRP A 63 -2.43 -2.21 -35.27
CA TRP A 63 -2.54 -3.24 -36.32
C TRP A 63 -3.34 -2.75 -37.52
N LEU A 64 -4.47 -2.08 -37.29
CA LEU A 64 -5.31 -1.52 -38.35
C LEU A 64 -4.61 -0.38 -39.12
N THR A 65 -3.79 0.42 -38.45
CA THR A 65 -3.04 1.53 -39.06
C THR A 65 -1.82 1.04 -39.84
N ASP A 66 -1.13 0.02 -39.33
CA ASP A 66 0.05 -0.58 -39.95
C ASP A 66 -0.32 -1.43 -41.18
N GLU A 67 -1.50 -2.07 -41.19
CA GLU A 67 -2.01 -2.85 -42.34
C GLU A 67 -2.50 -1.97 -43.50
N HIS A 68 -2.78 -0.67 -43.26
CA HIS A 68 -3.28 0.28 -44.26
C HIS A 68 -2.25 1.32 -44.70
N LYS A 69 -0.95 1.10 -44.47
CA LYS A 69 0.10 1.99 -44.97
C LYS A 69 0.34 1.74 -46.47
N PRO A 70 -0.09 2.62 -47.40
CA PRO A 70 0.36 2.51 -48.78
C PRO A 70 1.87 2.78 -48.82
N LEU A 71 2.60 1.87 -49.48
CA LEU A 71 3.99 2.10 -49.91
C LEU A 71 4.01 3.16 -51.02
#